data_AF-A0A929HC96-F1
#
_entry.id   AF-A0A929HC96-F1
#
_cell.length_a   1.000
_cell.length_b   1.000
_cell.length_c   1.000
_cell.angle_alpha   90.00
_cell.angle_beta   90.00
_cell.angle_gamma   90.00
#
_symmetry.space_group_name_H-M   'P 1'
#
loop_
_entity.id
_entity.type
_entity.pdbx_description
1 polymer ?
#
loop_
_entity_poly.entity_id
_entity_poly.type
_entity_poly.pdbx_seq_one_letter_code
_entity_poly.pdbx_strand_id
1 'polypeptide(L)'
;MHKEIQESFLQRIIDKKSKCPPWQGDKLDKGAPTGKLKELRSRLDRLFDHLLSELDPYQRVLKSISFDGSKVRCGGSEAILKNEGRVIVVGAGKASHQMAQAVHEIFGERATGLINVHKDLGTLSPLGNIRFQPAGHPNPDEGSVKGAREIIRLLEEAESQDIVFSLISGGGSAMMELPVPGVSLGEYITANELLNRAGCEIEDWNAVRKHLSQVKGGQLAKRAEGAAKVFNLMVSDVKGDRLDVIASGPFVTDPSTFEDAYRVLTNIQQKADVLGTDIPPKVIDYIKNSRGVTERETLKESLPNVANLIVASNSTAIELAAEELAAMGIHIPESQRIHDLSGDIEDATIDIYARLAEAIKVNPQKPAAVIAGGEATVDVTRYPGFKDGMSYGGRMQMMAALMLYLIESLPVVGLFAATDCRDGKPPGGMPESAGALVDGTTLTESRVREIDVECYVNACNTYKMHEKLSTKIHKDRFVTNVMDLAIVVYLPLPCKQ
;
A
#
# COMPACT_ATOMS: atom_id res chain seq x y z
N MET A 1 15.16 21.73 35.29
CA MET A 1 14.48 21.08 34.14
C MET A 1 15.50 20.24 33.42
N HIS A 2 15.35 18.92 33.51
CA HIS A 2 16.26 17.93 32.95
C HIS A 2 16.42 18.14 31.44
N LYS A 3 17.64 18.47 31.00
CA LYS A 3 18.09 18.12 29.65
C LYS A 3 18.34 16.62 29.68
N GLU A 4 17.36 15.82 29.31
CA GLU A 4 17.65 14.46 28.87
C GLU A 4 18.68 14.58 27.74
N ILE A 5 19.85 14.00 27.94
CA ILE A 5 20.81 13.79 26.86
C ILE A 5 20.07 12.85 25.91
N GLN A 6 19.57 13.38 24.79
CA GLN A 6 19.07 12.53 23.72
C GLN A 6 20.23 11.63 23.30
N GLU A 7 20.10 10.35 23.64
CA GLU A 7 21.03 9.31 23.24
C GLU A 7 21.23 9.37 21.72
N SER A 8 22.48 9.33 21.25
CA SER A 8 22.73 9.40 19.81
C SER A 8 22.05 8.22 19.12
N PHE A 9 21.55 8.44 17.90
CA PHE A 9 20.95 7.39 17.10
C PHE A 9 21.86 6.15 16.97
N LEU A 10 23.17 6.38 16.79
CA LEU A 10 24.16 5.31 16.71
C LEU A 10 24.20 4.47 17.99
N GLN A 11 24.17 5.11 19.17
CA GLN A 11 24.13 4.40 20.44
C GLN A 11 22.84 3.57 20.58
N ARG A 12 21.69 4.12 20.19
CA ARG A 12 20.42 3.37 20.19
C ARG A 12 20.47 2.12 19.31
N ILE A 13 21.04 2.22 18.11
CA ILE A 13 21.19 1.07 17.21
C ILE A 13 22.19 0.06 17.77
N ILE A 14 23.32 0.50 18.32
CA ILE A 14 24.30 -0.40 18.95
C ILE A 14 23.66 -1.13 20.13
N ASP A 15 22.93 -0.43 20.99
CA ASP A 15 22.25 -0.98 22.16
C ASP A 15 21.17 -1.98 21.74
N LYS A 16 20.37 -1.67 20.71
CA LYS A 16 19.40 -2.61 20.13
C LYS A 16 20.08 -3.83 19.49
N LYS A 17 21.17 -3.64 18.73
CA LYS A 17 21.97 -4.72 18.12
C LYS A 17 22.55 -5.66 19.17
N SER A 18 22.99 -5.14 20.32
CA SER A 18 23.55 -5.95 21.42
C SER A 18 22.56 -6.98 21.99
N LYS A 19 21.26 -6.75 21.81
CA LYS A 19 20.17 -7.65 22.24
C LYS A 19 19.82 -8.71 21.19
N CYS A 20 20.35 -8.59 19.97
CA CYS A 20 20.12 -9.57 18.91
C CYS A 20 21.00 -10.82 19.11
N PRO A 21 20.65 -11.97 18.50
CA PRO A 21 21.52 -13.14 18.50
C PRO A 21 22.95 -12.77 18.04
N PRO A 22 23.99 -13.22 18.77
CA PRO A 22 25.36 -12.86 18.42
C PRO A 22 25.71 -13.43 17.05
N TRP A 23 26.36 -12.62 16.23
CA TRP A 23 26.75 -13.03 14.89
C TRP A 23 27.94 -14.01 14.98
N GLN A 24 27.68 -15.31 14.82
CA GLN A 24 28.75 -16.33 14.84
C GLN A 24 29.71 -16.24 13.63
N GLY A 25 29.38 -15.39 12.66
CA GLY A 25 30.22 -15.05 11.51
C GLY A 25 31.47 -14.24 11.85
N ASP A 26 31.66 -13.78 13.09
CA ASP A 26 32.92 -13.15 13.52
C ASP A 26 34.15 -14.08 13.43
N LYS A 27 33.93 -15.39 13.24
CA LYS A 27 34.97 -16.39 12.93
C LYS A 27 35.16 -16.64 11.42
N LEU A 28 34.30 -16.09 10.56
CA LEU A 28 34.43 -16.16 9.10
C LEU A 28 35.32 -15.01 8.63
N ASP A 29 36.17 -15.26 7.62
CA ASP A 29 37.15 -14.31 7.06
C ASP A 29 36.45 -12.96 6.78
N LYS A 30 36.88 -11.87 7.43
CA LYS A 30 36.23 -10.53 7.39
C LYS A 30 36.37 -9.80 6.04
N GLY A 31 36.69 -10.53 4.97
CA GLY A 31 36.70 -10.03 3.60
C GLY A 31 35.46 -10.48 2.86
N ALA A 32 34.39 -9.68 2.87
CA ALA A 32 33.27 -9.94 1.97
C ALA A 32 33.79 -9.88 0.51
N PRO A 33 33.61 -10.94 -0.31
CA PRO A 33 34.10 -10.98 -1.67
C PRO A 33 33.25 -10.01 -2.48
N THR A 34 33.81 -8.81 -2.72
CA THR A 34 33.15 -7.69 -3.39
C THR A 34 32.49 -8.10 -4.71
N GLY A 35 33.06 -9.07 -5.43
CA GLY A 35 32.48 -9.64 -6.65
C GLY A 35 31.13 -10.34 -6.44
N LYS A 36 31.00 -11.20 -5.41
CA LYS A 36 29.74 -11.92 -5.15
C LYS A 36 28.64 -11.00 -4.62
N LEU A 37 29.01 -10.03 -3.78
CA LEU A 37 28.05 -9.01 -3.31
C LEU A 37 27.53 -8.17 -4.47
N LYS A 38 28.41 -7.76 -5.39
CA LYS A 38 28.02 -7.02 -6.61
C LYS A 38 27.09 -7.84 -7.50
N GLU A 39 27.35 -9.14 -7.67
CA GLU A 39 26.47 -10.03 -8.43
C GLU A 39 25.09 -10.14 -7.76
N LEU A 40 25.04 -10.37 -6.45
CA LEU A 40 23.79 -10.45 -5.70
C LEU A 40 23.00 -9.14 -5.75
N ARG A 41 23.66 -7.98 -5.65
CA ARG A 41 23.03 -6.66 -5.85
C ARG A 41 22.33 -6.58 -7.20
N SER A 42 23.02 -6.97 -8.27
CA SER A 42 22.45 -6.98 -9.61
C SER A 42 21.27 -7.95 -9.75
N ARG A 43 21.30 -9.08 -9.03
CA ARG A 43 20.19 -10.05 -9.00
C ARG A 43 18.98 -9.51 -8.23
N LEU A 44 19.17 -8.87 -7.08
CA LEU A 44 18.08 -8.28 -6.31
C LEU A 44 17.43 -7.10 -7.03
N ASP A 45 18.22 -6.28 -7.74
CA ASP A 45 17.67 -5.21 -8.57
C ASP A 45 16.79 -5.75 -9.71
N ARG A 46 17.25 -6.78 -10.43
CA ARG A 46 16.42 -7.47 -11.44
C ARG A 46 15.21 -8.18 -10.86
N LEU A 47 15.34 -8.76 -9.67
CA LEU A 47 14.23 -9.37 -8.95
C LEU A 47 13.16 -8.31 -8.68
N PHE A 48 13.55 -7.11 -8.23
CA PHE A 48 12.60 -6.03 -7.99
C PHE A 48 11.89 -5.59 -9.28
N ASP A 49 12.59 -5.51 -10.43
CA ASP A 49 11.95 -5.26 -11.72
C ASP A 49 10.91 -6.33 -12.09
N HIS A 50 11.24 -7.60 -11.85
CA HIS A 50 10.30 -8.70 -12.08
C HIS A 50 9.08 -8.62 -11.15
N LEU A 51 9.30 -8.32 -9.86
CA LEU A 51 8.22 -8.12 -8.90
C LEU A 51 7.28 -7.00 -9.33
N LEU A 52 7.80 -5.85 -9.78
CA LEU A 52 6.97 -4.77 -10.28
C LEU A 52 6.15 -5.22 -11.50
N SER A 53 6.76 -5.90 -12.45
CA SER A 53 6.04 -6.46 -13.61
C SER A 53 4.95 -7.45 -13.21
N GLU A 54 5.19 -8.28 -12.19
CA GLU A 54 4.24 -9.27 -11.71
C GLU A 54 3.13 -8.65 -10.87
N LEU A 55 3.39 -7.53 -10.18
CA LEU A 55 2.42 -6.75 -9.41
C LEU A 55 1.61 -5.77 -10.28
N ASP A 56 1.87 -5.71 -11.58
CA ASP A 56 1.17 -4.83 -12.51
C ASP A 56 -0.35 -5.11 -12.50
N PRO A 57 -1.22 -4.09 -12.28
CA PRO A 57 -2.65 -4.29 -12.10
C PRO A 57 -3.32 -4.92 -13.31
N TYR A 58 -2.85 -4.59 -14.51
CA TYR A 58 -3.33 -5.19 -15.74
C TYR A 58 -2.98 -6.68 -15.78
N GLN A 59 -1.72 -7.05 -15.53
CA GLN A 59 -1.29 -8.45 -15.48
C GLN A 59 -2.01 -9.25 -14.40
N ARG A 60 -2.17 -8.67 -13.20
CA ARG A 60 -2.85 -9.33 -12.07
C ARG A 60 -4.33 -9.59 -12.38
N VAL A 61 -5.02 -8.66 -13.03
CA VAL A 61 -6.41 -8.87 -13.45
C VAL A 61 -6.50 -9.91 -14.57
N LEU A 62 -5.64 -9.85 -15.59
CA LEU A 62 -5.60 -10.86 -16.66
C LEU A 62 -5.41 -12.27 -16.10
N LYS A 63 -4.43 -12.47 -15.21
CA LYS A 63 -4.17 -13.77 -14.58
C LYS A 63 -5.30 -14.24 -13.66
N SER A 64 -6.11 -13.32 -13.15
CA SER A 64 -7.20 -13.62 -12.22
C SER A 64 -8.51 -14.03 -12.91
N ILE A 65 -8.63 -13.82 -14.23
CA ILE A 65 -9.87 -14.07 -14.98
C ILE A 65 -9.61 -15.13 -16.06
N SER A 66 -10.47 -16.14 -16.12
CA SER A 66 -10.53 -17.11 -17.22
C SER A 66 -11.91 -17.06 -17.86
N PHE A 67 -11.95 -17.00 -19.20
CA PHE A 67 -13.18 -16.93 -19.97
C PHE A 67 -13.11 -17.89 -21.17
N ASP A 68 -14.10 -18.76 -21.31
CA ASP A 68 -14.19 -19.75 -22.40
C ASP A 68 -15.23 -19.40 -23.49
N GLY A 69 -15.74 -18.16 -23.49
CA GLY A 69 -16.79 -17.69 -24.38
C GLY A 69 -18.19 -17.70 -23.75
N SER A 70 -18.41 -18.52 -22.72
CA SER A 70 -19.71 -18.63 -22.03
C SER A 70 -19.62 -18.60 -20.51
N LYS A 71 -18.49 -19.04 -19.95
CA LYS A 71 -18.27 -19.16 -18.52
C LYS A 71 -17.10 -18.29 -18.10
N VAL A 72 -17.33 -17.45 -17.11
CA VAL A 72 -16.33 -16.59 -16.47
C VAL A 72 -15.93 -17.25 -15.15
N ARG A 73 -14.63 -17.41 -14.93
CA ARG A 73 -14.05 -17.83 -13.65
C ARG A 73 -13.12 -16.75 -13.13
N CYS A 74 -13.26 -16.39 -11.86
CA CYS A 74 -12.41 -15.42 -11.21
C CYS A 74 -12.36 -15.67 -9.70
N GLY A 75 -11.15 -15.77 -9.12
CA GLY A 75 -10.97 -15.91 -7.66
C GLY A 75 -11.70 -17.10 -7.04
N GLY A 76 -11.76 -18.24 -7.74
CA GLY A 76 -12.50 -19.43 -7.29
C GLY A 76 -14.03 -19.33 -7.41
N SER A 77 -14.56 -18.18 -7.85
CA SER A 77 -15.97 -17.99 -8.19
C SER A 77 -16.19 -18.10 -9.69
N GLU A 78 -17.43 -18.41 -10.08
CA GLU A 78 -17.80 -18.53 -11.49
C GLU A 78 -19.19 -17.97 -11.78
N ALA A 79 -19.40 -17.59 -13.04
CA ALA A 79 -20.68 -17.13 -13.57
C ALA A 79 -20.82 -17.50 -15.04
N ILE A 80 -22.06 -17.67 -15.49
CA ILE A 80 -22.38 -17.89 -16.91
C ILE A 80 -22.71 -16.54 -17.53
N LEU A 81 -21.94 -16.14 -18.54
CA LEU A 81 -22.18 -14.97 -19.36
C LEU A 81 -23.05 -15.37 -20.56
N LYS A 82 -24.37 -15.23 -20.43
CA LYS A 82 -25.35 -15.53 -21.49
C LYS A 82 -25.07 -14.66 -22.73
N ASN A 83 -25.47 -15.10 -23.93
CA ASN A 83 -25.14 -14.42 -25.19
C ASN A 83 -25.55 -12.93 -25.23
N GLU A 84 -26.68 -12.56 -24.62
CA GLU A 84 -27.18 -11.18 -24.57
C GLU A 84 -26.69 -10.38 -23.35
N GLY A 85 -25.99 -11.04 -22.40
CA GLY A 85 -25.50 -10.40 -21.18
C GLY A 85 -24.39 -9.39 -21.44
N ARG A 86 -24.36 -8.30 -20.68
CA ARG A 86 -23.29 -7.30 -20.70
C ARG A 86 -22.24 -7.63 -19.64
N VAL A 87 -21.03 -7.12 -19.88
CA VAL A 87 -20.00 -7.05 -18.85
C VAL A 87 -19.90 -5.60 -18.40
N ILE A 88 -20.49 -5.30 -17.25
CA ILE A 88 -20.52 -3.94 -16.69
C ILE A 88 -19.24 -3.72 -15.90
N VAL A 89 -18.45 -2.72 -16.29
CA VAL A 89 -17.15 -2.41 -15.69
C VAL A 89 -17.24 -1.09 -14.94
N VAL A 90 -17.10 -1.16 -13.61
CA VAL A 90 -17.14 0.02 -12.74
C VAL A 90 -15.94 0.03 -11.80
N GLY A 91 -15.62 1.18 -11.21
CA GLY A 91 -14.60 1.24 -10.18
C GLY A 91 -13.88 2.57 -10.12
N ALA A 92 -12.90 2.65 -9.24
CA ALA A 92 -12.13 3.85 -9.00
C ALA A 92 -10.78 3.54 -8.35
N GLY A 93 -9.77 4.34 -8.69
CA GLY A 93 -8.43 4.18 -8.16
C GLY A 93 -7.35 4.57 -9.16
N LYS A 94 -6.12 4.73 -8.66
CA LYS A 94 -4.96 5.13 -9.50
C LYS A 94 -4.66 4.09 -10.59
N ALA A 95 -4.85 2.81 -10.28
CA ALA A 95 -4.59 1.66 -11.15
C ALA A 95 -5.83 1.12 -11.88
N SER A 96 -7.03 1.63 -11.56
CA SER A 96 -8.28 1.04 -12.07
C SER A 96 -8.44 1.14 -13.59
N HIS A 97 -7.77 2.10 -14.25
CA HIS A 97 -7.76 2.20 -15.71
C HIS A 97 -7.02 1.04 -16.38
N GLN A 98 -5.89 0.60 -15.84
CA GLN A 98 -5.15 -0.58 -16.31
C GLN A 98 -5.89 -1.87 -16.00
N MET A 99 -6.53 -1.95 -14.83
CA MET A 99 -7.41 -3.08 -14.52
C MET A 99 -8.54 -3.19 -15.55
N ALA A 100 -9.11 -2.06 -15.99
CA ALA A 100 -10.16 -2.05 -17.00
C ALA A 100 -9.65 -2.44 -18.40
N GLN A 101 -8.39 -2.12 -18.71
CA GLN A 101 -7.73 -2.62 -19.91
C GLN A 101 -7.70 -4.15 -19.98
N ALA A 102 -7.37 -4.81 -18.86
CA ALA A 102 -7.36 -6.27 -18.79
C ALA A 102 -8.77 -6.86 -19.00
N VAL A 103 -9.80 -6.27 -18.37
CA VAL A 103 -11.18 -6.71 -18.57
C VAL A 103 -11.63 -6.52 -20.02
N HIS A 104 -11.31 -5.39 -20.64
CA HIS A 104 -11.64 -5.15 -22.05
C HIS A 104 -10.90 -6.11 -23.00
N GLU A 105 -9.64 -6.45 -22.73
CA GLU A 105 -8.92 -7.45 -23.55
C GLU A 105 -9.62 -8.81 -23.55
N ILE A 106 -10.21 -9.20 -22.42
CA ILE A 106 -10.91 -10.49 -22.28
C ILE A 106 -12.29 -10.48 -22.94
N PHE A 107 -13.06 -9.39 -22.76
CA PHE A 107 -14.49 -9.35 -23.12
C PHE A 107 -14.81 -8.48 -24.35
N GLY A 108 -13.85 -7.71 -24.86
CA GLY A 108 -14.00 -6.82 -26.00
C GLY A 108 -15.15 -5.83 -25.84
N GLU A 109 -15.96 -5.70 -26.89
CA GLU A 109 -17.09 -4.76 -26.96
C GLU A 109 -18.24 -5.08 -25.98
N ARG A 110 -18.28 -6.29 -25.41
CA ARG A 110 -19.24 -6.63 -24.36
C ARG A 110 -18.96 -5.89 -23.05
N ALA A 111 -17.73 -5.41 -22.86
CA ALA A 111 -17.34 -4.62 -21.72
C ALA A 111 -17.78 -3.16 -21.90
N THR A 112 -18.64 -2.70 -21.01
CA THR A 112 -19.19 -1.34 -21.01
C THR A 112 -19.18 -0.76 -19.60
N GLY A 113 -18.96 0.55 -19.45
CA GLY A 113 -19.12 1.17 -18.14
C GLY A 113 -18.32 2.45 -17.92
N LEU A 114 -17.91 2.67 -16.66
CA LEU A 114 -17.23 3.89 -16.22
C LEU A 114 -16.22 3.61 -15.11
N ILE A 115 -14.99 4.07 -15.30
CA ILE A 115 -13.95 4.09 -14.25
C ILE A 115 -13.64 5.52 -13.85
N ASN A 116 -13.65 5.81 -12.56
CA ASN A 116 -13.11 7.06 -12.03
C ASN A 116 -11.58 6.97 -11.92
N VAL A 117 -10.88 7.88 -12.58
CA VAL A 117 -9.42 7.89 -12.67
C VAL A 117 -8.85 9.15 -12.04
N HIS A 118 -7.59 9.11 -11.62
CA HIS A 118 -6.94 10.29 -11.04
C HIS A 118 -6.90 11.43 -12.06
N LYS A 119 -7.33 12.64 -11.66
CA LYS A 119 -7.44 13.80 -12.57
C LYS A 119 -6.13 14.20 -13.26
N ASP A 120 -4.98 13.91 -12.65
CA ASP A 120 -3.65 14.17 -13.24
C ASP A 120 -3.38 13.34 -14.52
N LEU A 121 -4.14 12.27 -14.77
CA LEU A 121 -4.11 11.55 -16.04
C LEU A 121 -4.79 12.33 -17.19
N GLY A 122 -5.43 13.45 -16.88
CA GLY A 122 -6.16 14.25 -17.85
C GLY A 122 -7.39 13.54 -18.40
N THR A 123 -7.77 13.90 -19.63
CA THR A 123 -8.88 13.24 -20.33
C THR A 123 -8.33 12.04 -21.09
N LEU A 124 -8.63 10.84 -20.60
CA LEU A 124 -8.32 9.61 -21.31
C LEU A 124 -9.39 9.32 -22.38
N SER A 125 -8.94 8.83 -23.53
CA SER A 125 -9.86 8.30 -24.56
C SER A 125 -10.63 7.10 -24.00
N PRO A 126 -11.89 6.90 -24.39
CA PRO A 126 -12.63 5.69 -24.04
C PRO A 126 -11.91 4.43 -24.52
N LEU A 127 -12.05 3.36 -23.75
CA LEU A 127 -11.60 2.03 -24.10
C LEU A 127 -12.80 1.19 -24.56
N GLY A 128 -13.05 1.17 -25.88
CA GLY A 128 -14.32 0.68 -26.41
C GLY A 128 -15.49 1.42 -25.78
N ASN A 129 -16.39 0.68 -25.12
CA ASN A 129 -17.56 1.23 -24.41
C ASN A 129 -17.29 1.56 -22.93
N ILE A 130 -16.04 1.48 -22.46
CA ILE A 130 -15.63 1.89 -21.11
C ILE A 130 -15.15 3.34 -21.16
N ARG A 131 -15.81 4.21 -20.39
CA ARG A 131 -15.43 5.62 -20.26
C ARG A 131 -14.57 5.85 -19.02
N PHE A 132 -13.77 6.92 -19.04
CA PHE A 132 -12.98 7.36 -17.90
C PHE A 132 -13.46 8.73 -17.41
N GLN A 133 -13.69 8.86 -16.10
CA GLN A 133 -14.08 10.12 -15.47
C GLN A 133 -12.94 10.61 -14.56
N PRO A 134 -12.29 11.73 -14.89
CA PRO A 134 -11.32 12.37 -13.99
C PRO A 134 -11.96 12.71 -12.65
N ALA A 135 -11.29 12.36 -11.55
CA ALA A 135 -11.77 12.55 -10.18
C ALA A 135 -10.63 12.95 -9.22
N GLY A 136 -11.00 13.60 -8.12
CA GLY A 136 -10.10 14.17 -7.12
C GLY A 136 -9.53 13.16 -6.14
N HIS A 137 -8.26 13.37 -5.77
CA HIS A 137 -7.55 12.71 -4.68
C HIS A 137 -6.42 13.65 -4.19
N PRO A 138 -6.13 13.76 -2.88
CA PRO A 138 -6.65 12.95 -1.77
C PRO A 138 -8.07 13.30 -1.31
N ASN A 139 -8.57 14.50 -1.64
CA ASN A 139 -9.95 14.89 -1.34
C ASN A 139 -10.87 14.67 -2.55
N PRO A 140 -12.13 14.26 -2.34
CA PRO A 140 -13.10 14.14 -3.42
C PRO A 140 -13.40 15.50 -4.05
N ASP A 141 -13.76 15.51 -5.33
CA ASP A 141 -14.21 16.69 -6.06
C ASP A 141 -15.50 16.42 -6.86
N GLU A 142 -15.95 17.39 -7.65
CA GLU A 142 -17.13 17.24 -8.51
C GLU A 142 -16.99 16.11 -9.54
N GLY A 143 -15.76 15.79 -9.96
CA GLY A 143 -15.47 14.65 -10.81
C GLY A 143 -15.77 13.32 -10.09
N SER A 144 -15.42 13.23 -8.81
CA SER A 144 -15.76 12.08 -7.95
C SER A 144 -17.28 11.88 -7.85
N VAL A 145 -18.02 12.98 -7.60
CA VAL A 145 -19.49 12.98 -7.46
C VAL A 145 -20.18 12.58 -8.76
N LYS A 146 -19.76 13.19 -9.87
CA LYS A 146 -20.32 12.90 -11.20
C LYS A 146 -20.10 11.43 -11.57
N GLY A 147 -18.89 10.92 -11.36
CA GLY A 147 -18.55 9.53 -11.67
C GLY A 147 -19.29 8.53 -10.79
N ALA A 148 -19.33 8.78 -9.48
CA ALA A 148 -20.06 7.93 -8.53
C ALA A 148 -21.57 7.83 -8.87
N ARG A 149 -22.20 8.93 -9.27
CA ARG A 149 -23.60 8.95 -9.70
C ARG A 149 -23.86 8.07 -10.93
N GLU A 150 -22.97 8.14 -11.92
CA GLU A 150 -23.10 7.33 -13.14
C GLU A 150 -22.80 5.85 -12.87
N ILE A 151 -21.83 5.54 -12.00
CA ILE A 151 -21.56 4.16 -11.54
C ILE A 151 -22.81 3.57 -10.87
N ILE A 152 -23.45 4.32 -9.97
CA ILE A 152 -24.72 3.89 -9.35
C ILE A 152 -25.76 3.56 -10.42
N ARG A 153 -25.97 4.46 -11.40
CA ARG A 153 -26.93 4.24 -12.48
C ARG A 153 -26.64 2.94 -13.25
N LEU A 154 -25.38 2.71 -13.62
CA LEU A 154 -24.97 1.50 -14.34
C LEU A 154 -25.23 0.22 -13.55
N LEU A 155 -25.05 0.25 -12.22
CA LEU A 155 -25.30 -0.90 -11.35
C LEU A 155 -26.81 -1.16 -11.18
N GLU A 156 -27.61 -0.11 -11.02
CA GLU A 156 -29.08 -0.23 -10.93
C GLU A 156 -29.72 -0.73 -12.23
N GLU A 157 -29.09 -0.47 -13.37
CA GLU A 157 -29.50 -0.98 -14.69
C GLU A 157 -29.03 -2.41 -14.97
N ALA A 158 -28.29 -3.05 -14.05
CA ALA A 158 -27.79 -4.40 -14.24
C ALA A 158 -28.92 -5.43 -14.09
N GLU A 159 -28.99 -6.37 -15.04
CA GLU A 159 -30.00 -7.41 -15.07
C GLU A 159 -29.41 -8.79 -14.72
N SER A 160 -30.28 -9.79 -14.51
CA SER A 160 -29.90 -11.16 -14.09
C SER A 160 -29.06 -11.96 -15.10
N GLN A 161 -28.71 -11.34 -16.23
CA GLN A 161 -27.85 -11.87 -17.29
C GLN A 161 -26.51 -11.14 -17.39
N ASP A 162 -26.38 -10.00 -16.72
CA ASP A 162 -25.18 -9.18 -16.71
C ASP A 162 -24.21 -9.65 -15.62
N ILE A 163 -22.92 -9.45 -15.91
CA ILE A 163 -21.84 -9.64 -14.94
C ILE A 163 -21.22 -8.27 -14.67
N VAL A 164 -20.97 -7.95 -13.40
CA VAL A 164 -20.28 -6.73 -13.00
C VAL A 164 -18.84 -7.06 -12.61
N PHE A 165 -17.89 -6.31 -13.15
CA PHE A 165 -16.53 -6.21 -12.61
C PHE A 165 -16.38 -4.86 -11.91
N SER A 166 -16.15 -4.89 -10.60
CA SER A 166 -15.72 -3.74 -9.82
C SER A 166 -14.20 -3.74 -9.71
N LEU A 167 -13.56 -2.64 -10.11
CA LEU A 167 -12.11 -2.51 -10.21
C LEU A 167 -11.61 -1.41 -9.28
N ILE A 168 -11.15 -1.81 -8.10
CA ILE A 168 -10.79 -0.90 -7.00
C ILE A 168 -9.29 -0.90 -6.77
N SER A 169 -8.70 0.29 -6.63
CA SER A 169 -7.30 0.44 -6.23
C SER A 169 -7.10 1.69 -5.35
N GLY A 170 -5.87 1.90 -4.88
CA GLY A 170 -5.50 3.01 -4.01
C GLY A 170 -6.08 4.36 -4.44
N GLY A 171 -6.63 5.09 -3.48
CA GLY A 171 -7.32 6.37 -3.67
C GLY A 171 -8.80 6.29 -4.06
N GLY A 172 -9.35 5.09 -4.24
CA GLY A 172 -10.77 4.88 -4.60
C GLY A 172 -11.76 5.56 -3.65
N SER A 173 -11.44 5.68 -2.36
CA SER A 173 -12.31 6.35 -1.39
C SER A 173 -12.57 7.83 -1.69
N ALA A 174 -11.63 8.53 -2.32
CA ALA A 174 -11.80 9.95 -2.69
C ALA A 174 -12.32 10.09 -4.13
N MET A 175 -11.84 9.25 -5.04
CA MET A 175 -12.22 9.31 -6.44
C MET A 175 -13.64 8.78 -6.71
N MET A 176 -14.22 8.02 -5.78
CA MET A 176 -15.60 7.54 -5.84
C MET A 176 -16.32 7.92 -4.56
N GLU A 177 -17.00 9.05 -4.60
CA GLU A 177 -17.79 9.56 -3.49
C GLU A 177 -19.04 10.24 -4.02
N LEU A 178 -20.16 9.95 -3.37
CA LEU A 178 -21.42 10.66 -3.53
C LEU A 178 -22.03 10.80 -2.13
N PRO A 179 -21.97 12.00 -1.52
CA PRO A 179 -22.59 12.23 -0.22
C PRO A 179 -24.09 11.92 -0.25
N VAL A 180 -24.63 11.54 0.90
CA VAL A 180 -26.06 11.30 1.10
C VAL A 180 -26.91 12.53 0.79
N PRO A 181 -28.19 12.35 0.36
CA PRO A 181 -29.07 13.47 0.07
C PRO A 181 -29.18 14.45 1.24
N GLY A 182 -29.07 15.75 0.96
CA GLY A 182 -29.12 16.81 1.96
C GLY A 182 -27.75 17.25 2.51
N VAL A 183 -26.70 16.43 2.34
CA VAL A 183 -25.32 16.79 2.69
C VAL A 183 -24.56 17.16 1.41
N SER A 184 -23.97 18.35 1.38
CA SER A 184 -23.13 18.80 0.25
C SER A 184 -21.74 18.16 0.30
N LEU A 185 -21.04 18.19 -0.84
CA LEU A 185 -19.65 17.73 -0.91
C LEU A 185 -18.74 18.51 0.05
N GLY A 186 -18.92 19.83 0.15
CA GLY A 186 -18.18 20.68 1.08
C GLY A 186 -18.40 20.27 2.54
N GLU A 187 -19.67 20.06 2.95
CA GLU A 187 -20.00 19.61 4.31
C GLU A 187 -19.39 18.22 4.62
N TYR A 188 -19.41 17.30 3.64
CA TYR A 188 -18.77 15.99 3.75
C TYR A 188 -17.23 16.10 3.93
N ILE A 189 -16.57 16.95 3.14
CA ILE A 189 -15.13 17.19 3.24
C ILE A 189 -14.79 17.79 4.61
N THR A 190 -15.52 18.80 5.06
CA THR A 190 -15.31 19.42 6.38
C THR A 190 -15.47 18.41 7.51
N ALA A 191 -16.49 17.55 7.47
CA ALA A 191 -16.67 16.50 8.47
C ALA A 191 -15.47 15.53 8.51
N ASN A 192 -14.96 15.13 7.35
CA ASN A 192 -13.77 14.27 7.27
C ASN A 192 -12.50 14.92 7.78
N GLU A 193 -12.28 16.19 7.46
CA GLU A 193 -11.13 16.96 7.98
C GLU A 193 -11.17 17.05 9.50
N LEU A 194 -12.36 17.21 10.08
CA LEU A 194 -12.53 17.27 11.54
C LEU A 194 -12.25 15.93 12.21
N LEU A 195 -12.72 14.82 11.63
CA LEU A 195 -12.41 13.47 12.13
C LEU A 195 -10.90 13.21 12.14
N ASN A 196 -10.20 13.59 11.05
CA ASN A 196 -8.75 13.47 10.95
C ASN A 196 -8.03 14.34 11.98
N ARG A 197 -8.39 15.63 12.09
CA ARG A 197 -7.79 16.58 13.04
C ARG A 197 -8.03 16.20 14.50
N ALA A 198 -9.12 15.49 14.78
CA ALA A 198 -9.43 14.98 16.11
C ALA A 198 -8.63 13.73 16.49
N GLY A 199 -7.83 13.16 15.56
CA GLY A 199 -7.06 11.94 15.76
C GLY A 199 -7.95 10.72 15.96
N CYS A 200 -9.08 10.64 15.27
CA CYS A 200 -9.95 9.47 15.33
C CYS A 200 -9.22 8.22 14.83
N GLU A 201 -9.43 7.10 15.52
CA GLU A 201 -9.08 5.79 15.02
C GLU A 201 -9.74 5.52 13.67
N ILE A 202 -9.09 4.73 12.82
CA ILE A 202 -9.52 4.53 11.43
C ILE A 202 -10.91 3.86 11.35
N GLU A 203 -11.25 3.02 12.33
CA GLU A 203 -12.57 2.39 12.46
C GLU A 203 -13.66 3.43 12.71
N ASP A 204 -13.48 4.32 13.68
CA ASP A 204 -14.43 5.37 14.03
C ASP A 204 -14.60 6.37 12.88
N TRP A 205 -13.47 6.73 12.24
CA TRP A 205 -13.49 7.59 11.06
C TRP A 205 -14.28 6.95 9.91
N ASN A 206 -14.02 5.66 9.63
CA ASN A 206 -14.71 4.94 8.57
C ASN A 206 -16.18 4.69 8.89
N ALA A 207 -16.56 4.50 10.16
CA ALA A 207 -17.96 4.42 10.56
C ALA A 207 -18.72 5.67 10.09
N VAL A 208 -18.25 6.87 10.42
CA VAL A 208 -18.91 8.11 9.97
C VAL A 208 -18.92 8.23 8.44
N ARG A 209 -17.79 7.98 7.78
CA ARG A 209 -17.67 8.11 6.30
C ARG A 209 -18.62 7.20 5.53
N LYS A 210 -18.72 5.94 5.94
CA LYS A 210 -19.60 4.96 5.29
C LYS A 210 -21.07 5.37 5.42
N HIS A 211 -21.46 5.92 6.58
CA HIS A 211 -22.83 6.35 6.87
C HIS A 211 -23.20 7.73 6.29
N LEU A 212 -22.25 8.46 5.71
CA LEU A 212 -22.47 9.71 4.99
C LEU A 212 -22.37 9.56 3.47
N SER A 213 -22.18 8.33 2.97
CA SER A 213 -21.91 8.05 1.57
C SER A 213 -22.97 7.16 0.95
N GLN A 214 -23.30 7.41 -0.32
CA GLN A 214 -24.16 6.54 -1.12
C GLN A 214 -23.41 5.40 -1.82
N VAL A 215 -22.08 5.32 -1.68
CA VAL A 215 -21.25 4.31 -2.37
C VAL A 215 -20.46 3.41 -1.43
N LYS A 216 -20.10 3.87 -0.23
CA LYS A 216 -19.26 3.14 0.72
C LYS A 216 -20.07 2.15 1.57
N GLY A 217 -19.41 1.27 2.32
CA GLY A 217 -20.09 0.35 3.25
C GLY A 217 -21.09 -0.59 2.55
N GLY A 218 -20.69 -1.16 1.42
CA GLY A 218 -21.49 -2.12 0.67
C GLY A 218 -22.66 -1.52 -0.10
N GLN A 219 -22.79 -0.19 -0.15
CA GLN A 219 -23.91 0.44 -0.85
C GLN A 219 -23.88 0.15 -2.36
N LEU A 220 -22.70 0.06 -3.00
CA LEU A 220 -22.64 -0.35 -4.41
C LEU A 220 -22.97 -1.83 -4.62
N ALA A 221 -22.64 -2.70 -3.66
CA ALA A 221 -23.09 -4.09 -3.69
C ALA A 221 -24.63 -4.18 -3.70
N LYS A 222 -25.32 -3.40 -2.86
CA LYS A 222 -26.80 -3.33 -2.86
C LYS A 222 -27.36 -2.87 -4.20
N ARG A 223 -26.75 -1.86 -4.84
CA ARG A 223 -27.19 -1.39 -6.17
C ARG A 223 -26.97 -2.43 -7.27
N ALA A 224 -26.06 -3.38 -7.06
CA ALA A 224 -25.72 -4.43 -8.03
C ALA A 224 -26.46 -5.76 -7.77
N GLU A 225 -27.47 -5.80 -6.90
CA GLU A 225 -28.24 -7.02 -6.58
C GLU A 225 -28.91 -7.65 -7.80
N GLY A 226 -29.28 -6.84 -8.79
CA GLY A 226 -29.88 -7.32 -10.05
C GLY A 226 -28.92 -8.12 -10.93
N ALA A 227 -27.61 -7.95 -10.78
CA ALA A 227 -26.60 -8.62 -11.61
C ALA A 227 -26.50 -10.12 -11.28
N ALA A 228 -26.22 -10.92 -12.31
CA ALA A 228 -26.01 -12.36 -12.16
C ALA A 228 -24.82 -12.67 -11.23
N LYS A 229 -23.74 -11.88 -11.35
CA LYS A 229 -22.56 -11.95 -10.50
C LYS A 229 -21.83 -10.61 -10.47
N VAL A 230 -21.25 -10.29 -9.33
CA VAL A 230 -20.29 -9.19 -9.14
C VAL A 230 -18.94 -9.78 -8.76
N PHE A 231 -17.91 -9.51 -9.56
CA PHE A 231 -16.52 -9.76 -9.22
C PHE A 231 -15.86 -8.45 -8.80
N ASN A 232 -15.64 -8.28 -7.50
CA ASN A 232 -14.97 -7.12 -6.94
C ASN A 232 -13.46 -7.40 -6.82
N LEU A 233 -12.68 -6.84 -7.74
CA LEU A 233 -11.23 -6.99 -7.84
C LEU A 233 -10.54 -5.78 -7.21
N MET A 234 -9.61 -6.04 -6.29
CA MET A 234 -8.95 -5.01 -5.48
C MET A 234 -7.43 -5.10 -5.56
N VAL A 235 -6.78 -3.96 -5.76
CA VAL A 235 -5.38 -3.77 -5.39
C VAL A 235 -5.36 -3.13 -4.01
N SER A 236 -4.75 -3.81 -3.03
CA SER A 236 -4.71 -3.36 -1.64
C SER A 236 -3.42 -2.60 -1.34
N ASP A 237 -3.60 -1.33 -0.95
CA ASP A 237 -2.58 -0.49 -0.30
C ASP A 237 -2.86 -0.35 1.22
N VAL A 238 -3.62 -1.29 1.79
CA VAL A 238 -4.08 -1.25 3.18
C VAL A 238 -3.39 -2.35 3.98
N LYS A 239 -2.78 -1.97 5.11
CA LYS A 239 -2.22 -2.92 6.08
C LYS A 239 -3.25 -3.99 6.49
N GLY A 240 -2.84 -5.25 6.42
CA GLY A 240 -3.69 -6.39 6.77
C GLY A 240 -4.81 -6.70 5.78
N ASP A 241 -4.82 -6.06 4.60
CA ASP A 241 -5.72 -6.42 3.49
C ASP A 241 -7.21 -6.38 3.85
N ARG A 242 -7.58 -5.49 4.78
CA ARG A 242 -8.95 -5.34 5.27
C ARG A 242 -9.89 -4.81 4.18
N LEU A 243 -10.74 -5.70 3.68
CA LEU A 243 -11.70 -5.42 2.61
C LEU A 243 -12.66 -4.26 2.89
N ASP A 244 -13.07 -4.09 4.16
CA ASP A 244 -13.99 -3.03 4.59
C ASP A 244 -13.32 -1.64 4.67
N VAL A 245 -11.99 -1.61 4.61
CA VAL A 245 -11.16 -0.39 4.62
C VAL A 245 -10.73 0.00 3.21
N ILE A 246 -10.43 -0.96 2.33
CA ILE A 246 -10.05 -0.71 0.93
C ILE A 246 -11.18 0.07 0.24
N ALA A 247 -10.90 1.31 -0.16
CA ALA A 247 -11.88 2.28 -0.69
C ALA A 247 -13.16 2.44 0.17
N SER A 248 -13.07 2.15 1.47
CA SER A 248 -14.19 2.09 2.42
C SER A 248 -15.26 1.02 2.07
N GLY A 249 -14.84 -0.07 1.43
CA GLY A 249 -15.63 -1.30 1.24
C GLY A 249 -16.93 -1.11 0.45
N PRO A 250 -16.92 -0.56 -0.78
CA PRO A 250 -18.16 -0.27 -1.54
C PRO A 250 -18.98 -1.53 -1.90
N PHE A 251 -18.33 -2.70 -1.95
CA PHE A 251 -18.96 -4.00 -2.24
C PHE A 251 -18.84 -5.01 -1.10
N VAL A 252 -18.54 -4.52 0.12
CA VAL A 252 -18.22 -5.36 1.28
C VAL A 252 -19.14 -4.97 2.43
N THR A 253 -19.40 -5.91 3.33
CA THR A 253 -20.15 -5.65 4.56
C THR A 253 -19.46 -4.61 5.44
N ASP A 254 -20.25 -3.79 6.11
CA ASP A 254 -19.82 -2.82 7.08
C ASP A 254 -20.41 -3.15 8.46
N PRO A 255 -19.58 -3.55 9.44
CA PRO A 255 -20.06 -3.94 10.77
C PRO A 255 -20.50 -2.75 11.62
N SER A 256 -20.08 -1.52 11.27
CA SER A 256 -20.47 -0.31 12.00
C SER A 256 -21.91 0.08 11.71
N THR A 257 -22.52 0.88 12.58
CA THR A 257 -23.92 1.32 12.47
C THR A 257 -24.07 2.83 12.51
N PHE A 258 -25.25 3.34 12.20
CA PHE A 258 -25.58 4.75 12.46
C PHE A 258 -25.42 5.14 13.93
N GLU A 259 -25.57 4.20 14.87
CA GLU A 259 -25.34 4.46 16.29
C GLU A 259 -23.85 4.73 16.58
N ASP A 260 -22.96 3.94 15.98
CA ASP A 260 -21.52 4.15 16.08
C ASP A 260 -21.11 5.48 15.47
N ALA A 261 -21.59 5.78 14.26
CA ALA A 261 -21.34 7.05 13.59
C ALA A 261 -21.82 8.24 14.43
N TYR A 262 -23.01 8.13 15.04
CA TYR A 262 -23.56 9.18 15.91
C TYR A 262 -22.73 9.39 17.18
N ARG A 263 -22.27 8.30 17.80
CA ARG A 263 -21.38 8.34 18.97
C ARG A 263 -20.08 9.08 18.63
N VAL A 264 -19.46 8.74 17.50
CA VAL A 264 -18.22 9.40 17.03
C VAL A 264 -18.46 10.89 16.81
N LEU A 265 -19.52 11.26 16.07
CA LEU A 265 -19.83 12.67 15.83
C LEU A 265 -20.09 13.46 17.12
N THR A 266 -20.79 12.87 18.09
CA THR A 266 -21.04 13.49 19.40
C THR A 266 -19.73 13.76 20.14
N ASN A 267 -18.78 12.82 20.10
CA ASN A 267 -17.45 12.99 20.69
C ASN A 267 -16.67 14.11 20.00
N ILE A 268 -16.80 14.27 18.68
CA ILE A 268 -16.16 15.36 17.95
C ILE A 268 -16.78 16.72 18.29
N GLN A 269 -18.11 16.80 18.43
CA GLN A 269 -18.77 18.05 18.82
C GLN A 269 -18.27 18.58 20.16
N GLN A 270 -17.95 17.69 21.12
CA GLN A 270 -17.37 18.09 22.41
C GLN A 270 -15.95 18.66 22.31
N LYS A 271 -15.29 18.46 21.16
CA LYS A 271 -13.93 18.97 20.88
C LYS A 271 -13.95 20.20 19.96
N ALA A 272 -15.11 20.77 19.65
CA ALA A 272 -15.25 21.88 18.69
C ALA A 272 -14.35 23.08 19.01
N ASP A 273 -14.24 23.48 20.28
CA ASP A 273 -13.37 24.59 20.72
C ASP A 273 -11.90 24.32 20.40
N VAL A 274 -11.44 23.09 20.58
CA VAL A 274 -10.06 22.67 20.29
C VAL A 274 -9.81 22.56 18.79
N LEU A 275 -10.82 22.12 18.04
CA LEU A 275 -10.77 21.99 16.58
C LEU A 275 -10.99 23.34 15.87
N GLY A 276 -11.48 24.35 16.58
CA GLY A 276 -11.74 25.71 16.07
C GLY A 276 -12.92 25.78 15.09
N THR A 277 -13.72 24.73 14.96
CA THR A 277 -14.92 24.70 14.10
C THR A 277 -15.82 23.51 14.44
N ASP A 278 -17.12 23.65 14.18
CA ASP A 278 -18.15 22.64 14.41
C ASP A 278 -18.32 21.69 13.22
N ILE A 279 -18.77 20.46 13.51
CA ILE A 279 -19.29 19.57 12.48
C ILE A 279 -20.52 20.24 11.83
N PRO A 280 -20.64 20.23 10.48
CA PRO A 280 -21.79 20.83 9.82
C PRO A 280 -23.13 20.27 10.34
N PRO A 281 -24.12 21.11 10.67
CA PRO A 281 -25.37 20.65 11.28
C PRO A 281 -26.10 19.57 10.48
N LYS A 282 -26.11 19.68 9.14
CA LYS A 282 -26.75 18.70 8.27
C LYS A 282 -26.14 17.31 8.33
N VAL A 283 -24.84 17.21 8.62
CA VAL A 283 -24.14 15.93 8.81
C VAL A 283 -24.65 15.25 10.08
N ILE A 284 -24.72 15.99 11.18
CA ILE A 284 -25.25 15.50 12.46
C ILE A 284 -26.72 15.11 12.31
N ASP A 285 -27.53 15.98 11.71
CA ASP A 285 -28.96 15.76 11.53
C ASP A 285 -29.23 14.52 10.66
N TYR A 286 -28.48 14.34 9.57
CA TYR A 286 -28.64 13.15 8.72
C TYR A 286 -28.37 11.86 9.49
N ILE A 287 -27.23 11.79 10.20
CA ILE A 287 -26.86 10.60 10.99
C ILE A 287 -27.88 10.37 12.09
N LYS A 288 -28.20 11.40 12.87
CA LYS A 288 -29.16 11.33 13.99
C LYS A 288 -30.53 10.83 13.54
N ASN A 289 -31.04 11.35 12.43
CA ASN A 289 -32.36 11.00 11.90
C ASN A 289 -32.39 9.64 11.18
N SER A 290 -31.23 9.04 10.90
CA SER A 290 -31.12 7.73 10.26
C SER A 290 -30.87 6.59 11.26
N ARG A 291 -30.65 6.90 12.54
CA ARG A 291 -30.56 5.91 13.62
C ARG A 291 -31.85 5.09 13.71
N GLY A 292 -31.71 3.76 13.74
CA GLY A 292 -32.84 2.83 13.81
C GLY A 292 -33.59 2.63 12.49
N VAL A 293 -33.17 3.27 11.40
CA VAL A 293 -33.78 3.15 10.07
C VAL A 293 -33.06 2.08 9.26
N THR A 294 -33.52 0.83 9.37
CA THR A 294 -32.84 -0.37 8.86
C THR A 294 -32.53 -0.29 7.36
N GLU A 295 -33.43 0.27 6.55
CA GLU A 295 -33.27 0.39 5.10
C GLU A 295 -32.17 1.35 4.66
N ARG A 296 -31.81 2.32 5.53
CA ARG A 296 -30.73 3.28 5.26
C ARG A 296 -29.36 2.77 5.69
N GLU A 297 -29.34 1.74 6.54
CA GLU A 297 -28.13 1.18 7.11
C GLU A 297 -27.18 0.69 6.00
N THR A 298 -25.87 0.70 6.25
CA THR A 298 -24.87 0.11 5.35
C THR A 298 -25.07 -1.41 5.27
N LEU A 299 -24.42 -2.09 4.32
CA LEU A 299 -24.62 -3.52 4.11
C LEU A 299 -24.11 -4.33 5.32
N LYS A 300 -25.00 -5.07 6.00
CA LYS A 300 -24.64 -5.86 7.20
C LYS A 300 -24.33 -7.32 6.89
N GLU A 301 -24.95 -7.87 5.85
CA GLU A 301 -24.79 -9.27 5.46
C GLU A 301 -24.21 -9.37 4.04
N SER A 302 -23.35 -10.37 3.80
CA SER A 302 -22.72 -10.57 2.50
C SER A 302 -23.76 -11.02 1.47
N LEU A 303 -23.73 -10.42 0.28
CA LEU A 303 -24.58 -10.85 -0.83
C LEU A 303 -23.96 -12.03 -1.58
N PRO A 304 -24.73 -13.10 -1.89
CA PRO A 304 -24.19 -14.31 -2.52
C PRO A 304 -23.72 -14.10 -3.96
N ASN A 305 -24.25 -13.08 -4.65
CA ASN A 305 -23.83 -12.72 -6.00
C ASN A 305 -22.50 -11.93 -6.01
N VAL A 306 -21.97 -11.49 -4.86
CA VAL A 306 -20.71 -10.73 -4.77
C VAL A 306 -19.55 -11.66 -4.40
N ALA A 307 -18.51 -11.67 -5.23
CA ALA A 307 -17.24 -12.32 -4.96
C ALA A 307 -16.14 -11.25 -4.84
N ASN A 308 -15.42 -11.26 -3.72
CA ASN A 308 -14.34 -10.33 -3.44
C ASN A 308 -12.98 -11.00 -3.68
N LEU A 309 -12.09 -10.35 -4.42
CA LEU A 309 -10.74 -10.84 -4.69
C LEU A 309 -9.72 -9.71 -4.60
N ILE A 310 -8.71 -9.88 -3.76
CA ILE A 310 -7.51 -9.05 -3.80
C ILE A 310 -6.59 -9.63 -4.88
N VAL A 311 -6.40 -8.89 -5.96
CA VAL A 311 -5.55 -9.32 -7.07
C VAL A 311 -4.08 -9.00 -6.81
N ALA A 312 -3.79 -7.96 -6.02
CA ALA A 312 -2.45 -7.60 -5.59
C ALA A 312 -2.48 -6.95 -4.20
N SER A 313 -1.50 -7.29 -3.36
CA SER A 313 -1.25 -6.67 -2.07
C SER A 313 0.20 -6.84 -1.65
N ASN A 314 0.55 -6.33 -0.47
CA ASN A 314 1.89 -6.50 0.09
C ASN A 314 2.22 -7.99 0.31
N SER A 315 1.24 -8.77 0.76
CA SER A 315 1.37 -10.24 0.87
C SER A 315 1.70 -10.87 -0.48
N THR A 316 1.10 -10.38 -1.58
CA THR A 316 1.44 -10.83 -2.93
C THR A 316 2.91 -10.53 -3.26
N ALA A 317 3.40 -9.35 -2.91
CA ALA A 317 4.80 -8.96 -3.14
C ALA A 317 5.79 -9.83 -2.35
N ILE A 318 5.47 -10.14 -1.08
CA ILE A 318 6.27 -11.03 -0.23
C ILE A 318 6.36 -12.43 -0.82
N GLU A 319 5.23 -13.01 -1.24
CA GLU A 319 5.20 -14.36 -1.81
C GLU A 319 5.97 -14.45 -3.12
N LEU A 320 5.77 -13.50 -4.03
CA LEU A 320 6.54 -13.42 -5.29
C LEU A 320 8.04 -13.28 -5.03
N ALA A 321 8.45 -12.47 -4.05
CA ALA A 321 9.85 -12.32 -3.67
C ALA A 321 10.44 -13.63 -3.12
N ALA A 322 9.66 -14.39 -2.35
CA ALA A 322 10.06 -15.67 -1.82
C ALA A 322 10.20 -16.74 -2.91
N GLU A 323 9.29 -16.77 -3.89
CA GLU A 323 9.34 -17.65 -5.06
C GLU A 323 10.58 -17.36 -5.91
N GLU A 324 10.85 -16.09 -6.20
CA GLU A 324 12.03 -15.68 -6.96
C GLU A 324 13.33 -16.07 -6.24
N LEU A 325 13.43 -15.82 -4.92
CA LEU A 325 14.60 -16.23 -4.15
C LEU A 325 14.74 -17.75 -4.06
N ALA A 326 13.64 -18.50 -3.99
CA ALA A 326 13.66 -19.95 -4.05
C ALA A 326 14.21 -20.45 -5.40
N ALA A 327 13.84 -19.83 -6.52
CA ALA A 327 14.41 -20.11 -7.84
C ALA A 327 15.93 -19.81 -7.90
N MET A 328 16.41 -18.91 -7.03
CA MET A 328 17.84 -18.63 -6.83
C MET A 328 18.55 -19.63 -5.91
N GLY A 329 17.84 -20.63 -5.37
CA GLY A 329 18.35 -21.60 -4.40
C GLY A 329 18.35 -21.11 -2.94
N ILE A 330 17.62 -20.02 -2.65
CA ILE A 330 17.53 -19.39 -1.32
C ILE A 330 16.10 -19.59 -0.81
N HIS A 331 15.86 -20.67 -0.07
CA HIS A 331 14.55 -20.95 0.49
C HIS A 331 14.31 -20.15 1.77
N ILE A 332 13.16 -19.49 1.85
CA ILE A 332 12.80 -18.59 2.95
C ILE A 332 11.60 -19.20 3.69
N PRO A 333 11.80 -19.70 4.91
CA PRO A 333 10.71 -20.20 5.74
C PRO A 333 9.77 -19.07 6.17
N GLU A 334 8.54 -19.43 6.53
CA GLU A 334 7.53 -18.48 7.01
C GLU A 334 8.01 -17.62 8.19
N SER A 335 8.82 -18.19 9.10
CA SER A 335 9.39 -17.45 10.23
C SER A 335 10.30 -16.28 9.84
N GLN A 336 10.79 -16.25 8.60
CA GLN A 336 11.62 -15.19 8.03
C GLN A 336 10.83 -14.28 7.06
N ARG A 337 9.51 -14.43 6.99
CA ARG A 337 8.60 -13.55 6.24
C ARG A 337 7.82 -12.69 7.22
N ILE A 338 8.03 -11.37 7.16
CA ILE A 338 7.31 -10.41 7.98
C ILE A 338 6.22 -9.78 7.12
N HIS A 339 4.96 -10.13 7.40
CA HIS A 339 3.78 -9.62 6.66
C HIS A 339 3.21 -8.31 7.24
N ASP A 340 3.71 -7.87 8.41
CA ASP A 340 3.24 -6.67 9.09
C ASP A 340 4.41 -5.80 9.58
N LEU A 341 5.26 -5.39 8.65
CA LEU A 341 6.29 -4.40 8.93
C LEU A 341 5.62 -3.07 9.28
N SER A 342 5.65 -2.67 10.55
CA SER A 342 4.97 -1.46 11.03
C SER A 342 5.64 -0.92 12.28
N GLY A 343 5.23 0.29 12.69
CA GLY A 343 5.80 0.97 13.84
C GLY A 343 7.13 1.68 13.51
N ASP A 344 7.92 1.95 14.55
CA ASP A 344 9.15 2.73 14.44
C ASP A 344 10.19 2.06 13.52
N ILE A 345 10.76 2.84 12.60
CA ILE A 345 11.69 2.35 11.58
C ILE A 345 12.96 1.71 12.18
N GLU A 346 13.44 2.15 13.36
CA GLU A 346 14.62 1.58 13.99
C GLU A 346 14.29 0.17 14.53
N ASP A 347 13.13 0.02 15.18
CA ASP A 347 12.68 -1.29 15.70
C ASP A 347 12.41 -2.27 14.56
N ALA A 348 11.76 -1.81 13.49
CA ALA A 348 11.53 -2.57 12.27
C ALA A 348 12.84 -3.06 11.63
N THR A 349 13.86 -2.20 11.55
CA THR A 349 15.19 -2.56 11.02
C THR A 349 15.86 -3.63 11.89
N ILE A 350 15.75 -3.49 13.22
CA ILE A 350 16.33 -4.43 14.17
C ILE A 350 15.65 -5.80 14.11
N ASP A 351 14.32 -5.87 13.95
CA ASP A 351 13.61 -7.16 13.79
C ASP A 351 14.10 -7.91 12.55
N ILE A 352 14.23 -7.22 11.40
CA ILE A 352 14.77 -7.80 10.16
C ILE A 352 16.18 -8.37 10.41
N TYR A 353 17.07 -7.59 11.04
CA TYR A 353 18.42 -8.03 11.34
C TYR A 353 18.46 -9.22 12.33
N ALA A 354 17.65 -9.19 13.38
CA ALA A 354 17.59 -10.25 14.38
C ALA A 354 17.14 -11.59 13.77
N ARG A 355 16.13 -11.56 12.90
CA ARG A 355 15.66 -12.76 12.17
C ARG A 355 16.72 -13.30 11.22
N LEU A 356 17.43 -12.41 10.52
CA LEU A 356 18.54 -12.82 9.66
C LEU A 356 19.66 -13.47 10.49
N ALA A 357 20.03 -12.87 11.62
CA ALA A 357 21.05 -13.40 12.53
C ALA A 357 20.66 -14.78 13.08
N GLU A 358 19.40 -15.00 13.46
CA GLU A 358 18.93 -16.32 13.90
C GLU A 358 18.96 -17.34 12.75
N ALA A 359 18.55 -16.97 11.54
CA ALA A 359 18.62 -17.85 10.37
C ALA A 359 20.06 -18.28 10.06
N ILE A 360 21.01 -17.34 10.14
CA ILE A 360 22.45 -17.62 9.96
C ILE A 360 22.97 -18.55 11.06
N LYS A 361 22.58 -18.31 12.32
CA LYS A 361 22.99 -19.14 13.46
C LYS A 361 22.53 -20.59 13.32
N VAL A 362 21.35 -20.83 12.74
CA VAL A 362 20.84 -22.19 12.46
C VAL A 362 21.69 -22.90 11.40
N ASN A 363 22.10 -22.20 10.34
CA ASN A 363 22.95 -22.79 9.30
C ASN A 363 23.89 -21.77 8.62
N PRO A 364 25.09 -21.51 9.19
CA PRO A 364 25.96 -20.43 8.71
C PRO A 364 26.61 -20.72 7.35
N GLN A 365 26.55 -21.97 6.87
CA GLN A 365 27.13 -22.45 5.61
C GLN A 365 26.14 -22.39 4.44
N LYS A 366 24.88 -22.01 4.68
CA LYS A 366 23.86 -21.86 3.64
C LYS A 366 23.45 -20.40 3.49
N PRO A 367 23.00 -19.97 2.30
CA PRO A 367 22.31 -18.69 2.14
C PRO A 367 21.12 -18.60 3.09
N ALA A 368 20.90 -17.40 3.62
CA ALA A 368 19.74 -17.08 4.44
C ALA A 368 19.17 -15.75 3.97
N ALA A 369 17.86 -15.57 4.10
CA ALA A 369 17.23 -14.30 3.76
C ALA A 369 16.04 -14.03 4.66
N VAL A 370 15.70 -12.74 4.77
CA VAL A 370 14.47 -12.23 5.39
C VAL A 370 13.77 -11.36 4.36
N ILE A 371 12.46 -11.57 4.21
CA ILE A 371 11.58 -10.67 3.46
C ILE A 371 10.66 -10.01 4.46
N ALA A 372 10.52 -8.70 4.38
CA ALA A 372 9.58 -7.94 5.18
C ALA A 372 8.78 -7.01 4.29
N GLY A 373 7.47 -6.97 4.48
CA GLY A 373 6.60 -6.02 3.81
C GLY A 373 5.60 -5.39 4.78
N GLY A 374 5.18 -4.18 4.44
CA GLY A 374 4.30 -3.35 5.25
C GLY A 374 4.65 -1.88 5.08
N GLU A 375 4.39 -1.06 6.10
CA GLU A 375 4.67 0.37 6.10
C GLU A 375 5.11 0.81 7.50
N ALA A 376 6.44 0.90 7.71
CA ALA A 376 7.02 1.44 8.93
C ALA A 376 6.90 2.97 8.97
N THR A 377 7.23 3.61 10.09
CA THR A 377 7.16 5.07 10.25
C THR A 377 8.48 5.65 10.75
N VAL A 378 8.81 6.84 10.26
CA VAL A 378 9.98 7.61 10.72
C VAL A 378 9.45 8.80 11.51
N ASP A 379 9.67 8.78 12.83
CA ASP A 379 9.46 9.98 13.66
C ASP A 379 10.64 10.93 13.47
N VAL A 380 10.50 11.83 12.49
CA VAL A 380 11.54 12.80 12.13
C VAL A 380 11.92 13.74 13.28
N THR A 381 11.06 13.89 14.30
CA THR A 381 11.33 14.78 15.44
C THR A 381 12.39 14.25 16.40
N ARG A 382 12.69 12.94 16.33
CA ARG A 382 13.74 12.29 17.12
C ARG A 382 15.15 12.53 16.59
N TYR A 383 15.27 13.09 15.38
CA TYR A 383 16.54 13.26 14.70
C TYR A 383 17.00 14.72 14.80
N PRO A 384 18.12 15.01 15.48
CA PRO A 384 18.48 16.37 15.89
C PRO A 384 18.83 17.31 14.73
N GLY A 385 19.11 16.77 13.55
CA GLY A 385 19.45 17.53 12.36
C GLY A 385 18.27 17.73 11.39
N PHE A 386 17.07 17.22 11.70
CA PHE A 386 15.91 17.37 10.84
C PHE A 386 15.56 18.84 10.64
N LYS A 387 15.34 19.23 9.38
CA LYS A 387 14.94 20.57 8.99
C LYS A 387 13.87 20.47 7.92
N ASP A 388 12.66 20.92 8.26
CA ASP A 388 11.55 20.94 7.31
C ASP A 388 11.93 21.72 6.04
N GLY A 389 11.51 21.19 4.89
CA GLY A 389 11.89 21.71 3.58
C GLY A 389 13.37 21.57 3.18
N MET A 390 14.24 20.98 4.01
CA MET A 390 15.67 20.73 3.69
C MET A 390 16.12 19.27 3.87
N SER A 391 15.36 18.49 4.64
CA SER A 391 15.56 17.06 4.85
C SER A 391 14.75 16.26 3.84
N TYR A 392 15.43 15.41 3.06
CA TYR A 392 14.79 14.60 2.02
C TYR A 392 15.21 13.14 2.10
N GLY A 393 14.24 12.26 1.88
CA GLY A 393 14.38 10.82 1.98
C GLY A 393 13.03 10.20 2.23
N GLY A 394 13.03 8.89 2.40
CA GLY A 394 11.85 8.15 2.79
C GLY A 394 12.20 7.04 3.77
N ARG A 395 11.19 6.24 4.08
CA ARG A 395 11.25 5.17 5.08
C ARG A 395 12.25 4.10 4.65
N MET A 396 12.27 3.74 3.37
CA MET A 396 13.12 2.66 2.87
C MET A 396 14.58 3.06 2.76
N GLN A 397 14.85 4.31 2.37
CA GLN A 397 16.18 4.91 2.45
C GLN A 397 16.64 5.04 3.91
N MET A 398 15.76 5.43 4.83
CA MET A 398 16.10 5.43 6.25
C MET A 398 16.48 4.01 6.71
N MET A 399 15.62 3.01 6.50
CA MET A 399 15.89 1.62 6.86
C MET A 399 17.21 1.10 6.27
N ALA A 400 17.50 1.40 5.01
CA ALA A 400 18.76 1.03 4.38
C ALA A 400 19.97 1.68 5.08
N ALA A 401 19.87 2.98 5.44
CA ALA A 401 20.90 3.70 6.18
C ALA A 401 21.13 3.10 7.58
N LEU A 402 20.04 2.72 8.27
CA LEU A 402 20.10 2.04 9.56
C LEU A 402 20.79 0.68 9.45
N MET A 403 20.45 -0.09 8.41
CA MET A 403 20.99 -1.42 8.17
C MET A 403 22.51 -1.39 7.94
N LEU A 404 23.08 -0.32 7.38
CA LEU A 404 24.54 -0.19 7.15
C LEU A 404 25.38 -0.49 8.40
N TYR A 405 24.96 0.00 9.56
CA TYR A 405 25.65 -0.21 10.84
C TYR A 405 25.48 -1.64 11.38
N LEU A 406 24.39 -2.31 10.98
CA LEU A 406 24.09 -3.67 11.39
C LEU A 406 24.90 -4.68 10.55
N ILE A 407 25.06 -4.42 9.25
CA ILE A 407 25.65 -5.35 8.28
C ILE A 407 27.09 -5.03 7.87
N GLU A 408 27.74 -4.08 8.53
CA GLU A 408 29.13 -3.72 8.22
C GLU A 408 30.07 -4.93 8.21
N SER A 409 30.83 -5.08 7.12
CA SER A 409 31.77 -6.19 6.87
C SER A 409 31.14 -7.58 6.81
N LEU A 410 29.81 -7.69 6.79
CA LEU A 410 29.11 -8.97 6.62
C LEU A 410 28.87 -9.24 5.13
N PRO A 411 28.83 -10.52 4.68
CA PRO A 411 28.47 -10.85 3.31
C PRO A 411 26.94 -10.81 3.12
N VAL A 412 26.37 -9.62 3.32
CA VAL A 412 24.93 -9.34 3.28
C VAL A 412 24.65 -8.26 2.24
N VAL A 413 23.54 -8.43 1.51
CA VAL A 413 22.95 -7.41 0.63
C VAL A 413 21.52 -7.15 1.06
N GLY A 414 21.13 -5.89 1.16
CA GLY A 414 19.76 -5.47 1.47
C GLY A 414 19.18 -4.60 0.38
N LEU A 415 18.02 -4.99 -0.15
CA LEU A 415 17.15 -4.18 -0.99
C LEU A 415 16.00 -3.64 -0.14
N PHE A 416 15.79 -2.33 -0.18
CA PHE A 416 14.76 -1.64 0.58
C PHE A 416 14.02 -0.72 -0.39
N ALA A 417 12.76 -1.02 -0.72
CA ALA A 417 12.04 -0.31 -1.77
C ALA A 417 10.53 -0.16 -1.51
N ALA A 418 10.01 1.01 -1.83
CA ALA A 418 8.59 1.28 -1.98
C ALA A 418 8.11 0.74 -3.33
N THR A 419 6.99 0.03 -3.36
CA THR A 419 6.50 -0.63 -4.58
C THR A 419 5.93 0.34 -5.63
N ASP A 420 5.52 1.54 -5.22
CA ASP A 420 5.14 2.62 -6.15
C ASP A 420 6.35 3.36 -6.76
N CYS A 421 7.56 2.89 -6.44
CA CYS A 421 8.84 3.46 -6.82
C CYS A 421 9.07 4.88 -6.28
N ARG A 422 8.37 5.26 -5.21
CA ARG A 422 8.48 6.58 -4.58
C ARG A 422 8.65 6.50 -3.07
N ASP A 423 9.89 6.40 -2.63
CA ASP A 423 10.26 6.49 -1.21
C ASP A 423 10.52 7.95 -0.79
N GLY A 424 9.44 8.62 -0.40
CA GLY A 424 9.45 10.04 -0.05
C GLY A 424 9.47 10.96 -1.28
N LYS A 425 9.30 12.26 -1.05
CA LYS A 425 9.26 13.27 -2.13
C LYS A 425 10.57 14.05 -2.17
N PRO A 426 11.38 13.93 -3.23
CA PRO A 426 12.60 14.72 -3.37
C PRO A 426 12.27 16.20 -3.69
N PRO A 427 13.21 17.14 -3.46
CA PRO A 427 12.97 18.55 -3.72
C PRO A 427 12.94 18.86 -5.22
N GLY A 428 12.23 19.91 -5.58
CA GLY A 428 12.47 20.65 -6.83
C GLY A 428 12.44 19.84 -8.12
N GLY A 429 11.60 18.79 -8.20
CA GLY A 429 11.49 17.96 -9.40
C GLY A 429 12.71 17.05 -9.66
N MET A 430 13.56 16.82 -8.66
CA MET A 430 14.63 15.84 -8.75
C MET A 430 14.08 14.42 -9.01
N PRO A 431 14.90 13.52 -9.59
CA PRO A 431 14.50 12.15 -9.86
C PRO A 431 13.97 11.44 -8.60
N GLU A 432 12.87 10.71 -8.74
CA GLU A 432 12.35 9.88 -7.67
C GLU A 432 13.31 8.69 -7.39
N SER A 433 13.17 8.11 -6.20
CA SER A 433 13.91 6.94 -5.78
C SER A 433 12.93 5.97 -5.17
N ALA A 434 12.96 4.70 -5.57
CA ALA A 434 12.15 3.66 -4.96
C ALA A 434 12.66 3.31 -3.55
N GLY A 435 13.92 3.63 -3.24
CA GLY A 435 14.54 3.31 -1.97
C GLY A 435 16.05 3.19 -2.12
N ALA A 436 16.66 2.16 -1.52
CA ALA A 436 18.09 1.93 -1.63
C ALA A 436 18.49 0.44 -1.60
N LEU A 437 19.59 0.14 -2.30
CA LEU A 437 20.25 -1.16 -2.37
C LEU A 437 21.66 -1.04 -1.78
N VAL A 438 21.87 -1.66 -0.62
CA VAL A 438 23.10 -1.56 0.17
C VAL A 438 23.69 -2.93 0.47
N ASP A 439 24.96 -2.98 0.84
CA ASP A 439 25.66 -4.20 1.24
C ASP A 439 26.63 -3.97 2.40
N GLY A 440 27.22 -5.04 2.92
CA GLY A 440 28.16 -4.95 4.03
C GLY A 440 29.45 -4.17 3.74
N THR A 441 29.75 -3.82 2.49
CA THR A 441 30.89 -2.95 2.14
C THR A 441 30.53 -1.47 2.09
N THR A 442 29.23 -1.14 1.97
CA THR A 442 28.74 0.22 1.72
C THR A 442 29.13 1.23 2.82
N LEU A 443 29.16 0.81 4.10
CA LEU A 443 29.59 1.68 5.20
C LEU A 443 31.11 1.92 5.21
N THR A 444 31.90 0.93 4.82
CA THR A 444 33.35 1.12 4.67
C THR A 444 33.66 2.05 3.50
N GLU A 445 32.94 1.88 2.38
CA GLU A 445 33.05 2.76 1.20
C GLU A 445 32.66 4.20 1.52
N SER A 446 31.65 4.43 2.37
CA SER A 446 31.28 5.79 2.78
C SER A 446 32.44 6.51 3.47
N ARG A 447 33.17 5.81 4.36
CA ARG A 447 34.34 6.37 5.05
C ARG A 447 35.48 6.69 4.10
N VAL A 448 35.76 5.80 3.13
CA VAL A 448 36.78 6.05 2.08
C VAL A 448 36.42 7.27 1.22
N ARG A 449 35.12 7.51 1.01
CA ARG A 449 34.60 8.62 0.21
C ARG A 449 34.31 9.88 1.04
N GLU A 450 34.67 9.90 2.33
CA GLU A 450 34.43 11.00 3.26
C GLU A 450 32.94 11.40 3.35
N ILE A 451 32.05 10.41 3.26
CA ILE A 451 30.60 10.58 3.41
C ILE A 451 30.20 10.22 4.84
N ASP A 452 29.87 11.24 5.63
CA ASP A 452 29.39 11.08 7.01
C ASP A 452 27.93 10.60 7.03
N VAL A 453 27.75 9.28 7.07
CA VAL A 453 26.43 8.61 7.14
C VAL A 453 25.64 9.07 8.37
N GLU A 454 26.29 9.23 9.52
CA GLU A 454 25.61 9.62 10.76
C GLU A 454 25.04 11.04 10.65
N CYS A 455 25.81 11.97 10.07
CA CYS A 455 25.34 13.32 9.80
C CYS A 455 24.08 13.33 8.91
N TYR A 456 24.06 12.50 7.86
CA TYR A 456 22.89 12.42 6.97
C TYR A 456 21.67 11.76 7.62
N VAL A 457 21.85 10.72 8.43
CA VAL A 457 20.77 10.06 9.18
C VAL A 457 20.18 11.02 10.21
N ASN A 458 21.03 11.68 11.01
CA ASN A 458 20.60 12.70 11.97
C ASN A 458 19.88 13.87 11.30
N ALA A 459 20.23 14.18 10.05
CA ALA A 459 19.54 15.19 9.26
C ALA A 459 18.27 14.69 8.54
N CYS A 460 17.91 13.41 8.66
CA CYS A 460 16.91 12.75 7.82
C CYS A 460 17.07 13.06 6.32
N ASN A 461 18.31 13.22 5.85
CA ASN A 461 18.63 13.56 4.47
C ASN A 461 19.25 12.36 3.75
N THR A 462 18.56 11.21 3.86
CA THR A 462 19.02 9.92 3.33
C THR A 462 19.00 9.89 1.81
N TYR A 463 18.16 10.70 1.15
CA TYR A 463 18.19 10.86 -0.31
C TYR A 463 19.56 11.32 -0.82
N LYS A 464 20.10 12.40 -0.23
CA LYS A 464 21.41 12.92 -0.62
C LYS A 464 22.55 11.98 -0.22
N MET A 465 22.39 11.26 0.90
CA MET A 465 23.33 10.24 1.32
C MET A 465 23.44 9.10 0.29
N HIS A 466 22.30 8.50 -0.08
CA HIS A 466 22.26 7.39 -1.03
C HIS A 466 22.65 7.83 -2.45
N GLU A 467 22.36 9.08 -2.82
CA GLU A 467 22.87 9.68 -4.05
C GLU A 467 24.40 9.72 -4.07
N LYS A 468 25.00 10.27 -3.00
CA LYS A 468 26.45 10.29 -2.86
C LYS A 468 27.02 8.88 -2.84
N LEU A 469 26.37 7.93 -2.18
CA LEU A 469 26.83 6.53 -2.12
C LEU A 469 26.55 5.73 -3.40
N SER A 470 25.78 6.27 -4.35
CA SER A 470 25.34 5.54 -5.55
C SER A 470 24.58 4.25 -5.21
N THR A 471 23.69 4.34 -4.22
CA THR A 471 22.89 3.20 -3.69
C THR A 471 21.39 3.38 -3.91
N LYS A 472 20.94 4.49 -4.50
CA LYS A 472 19.52 4.72 -4.84
C LYS A 472 19.02 3.67 -5.84
N ILE A 473 17.77 3.25 -5.66
CA ILE A 473 17.06 2.42 -6.64
C ILE A 473 16.28 3.37 -7.55
N HIS A 474 16.77 3.55 -8.76
CA HIS A 474 16.13 4.41 -9.77
C HIS A 474 15.22 3.57 -10.66
N LYS A 475 13.92 3.81 -10.56
CA LYS A 475 12.88 3.22 -11.40
C LYS A 475 11.91 4.32 -11.81
N ASP A 476 11.28 4.15 -12.97
CA ASP A 476 10.16 5.01 -13.35
C ASP A 476 9.01 4.78 -12.38
N ARG A 477 8.17 5.81 -12.22
CA ARG A 477 7.04 5.75 -11.29
C ARG A 477 6.14 4.57 -11.64
N PHE A 478 5.89 3.71 -10.65
CA PHE A 478 4.97 2.61 -10.81
C PHE A 478 3.57 3.04 -10.35
N VAL A 479 2.57 2.69 -11.14
CA VAL A 479 1.16 3.06 -10.93
C VAL A 479 0.52 2.42 -9.69
N THR A 480 1.09 1.31 -9.24
CA THR A 480 0.57 0.48 -8.15
C THR A 480 1.33 0.76 -6.87
N ASN A 481 0.60 0.86 -5.76
CA ASN A 481 1.18 0.88 -4.43
C ASN A 481 0.64 -0.32 -3.67
N VAL A 482 1.52 -1.21 -3.23
CA VAL A 482 1.23 -2.28 -2.28
C VAL A 482 2.14 -2.16 -1.04
N MET A 483 2.42 -0.91 -0.64
CA MET A 483 3.31 -0.51 0.46
C MET A 483 4.79 -0.80 0.17
N ASP A 484 5.59 -1.05 1.21
CA ASP A 484 7.03 -1.17 1.14
C ASP A 484 7.49 -2.63 1.23
N LEU A 485 8.69 -2.92 0.71
CA LEU A 485 9.34 -4.23 0.71
C LEU A 485 10.83 -4.10 1.08
N ALA A 486 11.27 -4.95 2.00
CA ALA A 486 12.66 -5.15 2.36
C ALA A 486 13.06 -6.61 2.12
N ILE A 487 14.16 -6.82 1.39
CA ILE A 487 14.75 -8.14 1.13
C ILE A 487 16.21 -8.10 1.57
N VAL A 488 16.56 -8.86 2.61
CA VAL A 488 17.92 -8.89 3.14
C VAL A 488 18.46 -10.31 3.04
N VAL A 489 19.56 -10.47 2.29
CA VAL A 489 20.14 -11.76 1.93
C VAL A 489 21.56 -11.87 2.43
N TYR A 490 21.84 -12.92 3.18
CA TYR A 490 23.18 -13.38 3.54
C TYR A 490 23.66 -14.45 2.56
N LEU A 491 24.89 -14.29 2.06
CA LEU A 491 25.59 -15.31 1.29
C LEU A 491 26.81 -15.83 2.06
N PRO A 492 26.89 -17.15 2.32
CA PRO A 492 28.05 -17.71 2.99
C PRO A 492 29.31 -17.53 2.13
N LEU A 493 30.41 -17.19 2.80
CA LEU A 493 31.72 -17.21 2.16
C LEU A 493 32.16 -18.67 2.04
N PRO A 494 32.78 -19.08 0.92
CA PRO A 494 33.38 -20.39 0.85
C PRO A 494 34.45 -20.49 1.95
N CYS A 495 34.32 -21.46 2.85
CA CYS A 495 35.42 -21.81 3.75
C CYS A 495 36.63 -22.15 2.87
N LYS A 496 37.76 -21.46 3.08
CA LYS A 496 39.05 -21.98 2.61
C LYS A 496 39.21 -23.37 3.25
N GLN A 497 39.31 -24.40 2.43
CA GLN A 497 39.65 -25.76 2.87
C GLN A 497 41.06 -25.79 3.45
#